data_AF-A0AAV8EBW4-F1
#
_entry.id   AF-A0AAV8EBW4-F1
#
_cell.length_a   1.000
_cell.length_b   1.000
_cell.length_c   1.000
_cell.angle_alpha   90.00
_cell.angle_beta   90.00
_cell.angle_gamma   90.00
#
_symmetry.space_group_name_H-M   'P 1'
#
loop_
_entity.id
_entity.type
_entity.pdbx_description
1 polymer ?
#
loop_
_entity_poly.entity_id
_entity_poly.type
_entity_poly.pdbx_seq_one_letter_code
_entity_poly.pdbx_strand_id
1 'polypeptide(L)'
;MGCDLDETGEWEVTQFHTNQNQSMSICLHSFADLSHVSPPAFIYLLRECYLYGTQKATPKFKILQQQVARALHNSPQPGPFTFVAECMYIIPLLGPTYAEGFSHMLLSSLRHFRPLESTHADFSNSKRVAASLFFNILSGEVFHEERILRKIMEAYDLEINDISLGRDSEEALGQICKFISKFIESGSFLTTVTLIERFSVRAVDESLLERLIESSEYNAAEKLAAFMGRSMVCSLIRKYLALKMVKKAYELVKRHDLRQEFPFVSREYKESVLKKFAEKGCWDLAETRAQQDDKLLEYLVYLALEAGYTEKVDELCERYSLEGYVNSLVSEKITPGEDFLDLKKLSLEEIVWVDDIEKLLEATKYIEGCKIVGVDCEWKPNYEKGSKPSKVSIIQIASEKRAFIFDLIKLYEEKPLMLDSCFRRILCSSHILKLGYNLQCDLHQLSHSYGDLECFRSYEMLLDIQKLFKQTPGGLAGLSKKVLGAALNKTRRNSNWEQRPLSLQQKEYAALDAAVLVHIFHHVRGQPHFGSAEGCKVEWKSHIVSRMSNTKNAEWHVN
;
A
#
# COMPACT_ATOMS: atom_id res chain seq x y z
N MET A 1 -84.12 25.36 -27.15
CA MET A 1 -83.30 25.07 -28.36
C MET A 1 -81.87 25.38 -27.98
N GLY A 2 -80.95 24.40 -28.00
CA GLY A 2 -79.55 24.62 -27.61
C GLY A 2 -79.29 24.71 -26.09
N CYS A 3 -79.87 23.77 -25.34
CA CYS A 3 -79.65 23.50 -23.90
C CYS A 3 -78.39 22.60 -23.72
N ASP A 4 -77.62 22.57 -22.62
CA ASP A 4 -77.67 23.21 -21.28
C ASP A 4 -76.25 23.22 -20.62
N LEU A 5 -76.02 24.15 -19.66
CA LEU A 5 -75.39 24.03 -18.31
C LEU A 5 -74.15 23.10 -18.11
N ASP A 6 -73.12 23.38 -17.30
CA ASP A 6 -72.73 24.49 -16.39
C ASP A 6 -71.22 24.29 -15.99
N GLU A 7 -70.50 25.03 -15.13
CA GLU A 7 -70.82 26.07 -14.12
C GLU A 7 -69.65 27.09 -13.92
N THR A 8 -69.52 27.65 -12.70
CA THR A 8 -68.56 28.58 -12.05
C THR A 8 -67.07 28.17 -11.98
N GLY A 9 -66.09 29.02 -11.61
CA GLY A 9 -66.12 30.47 -11.27
C GLY A 9 -64.95 30.91 -10.36
N GLU A 10 -64.39 32.09 -10.65
CA GLU A 10 -63.50 32.96 -9.82
C GLU A 10 -62.16 32.42 -9.24
N TRP A 11 -61.39 33.35 -8.67
CA TRP A 11 -59.95 33.26 -8.40
C TRP A 11 -59.63 32.96 -6.93
N GLU A 12 -58.58 32.18 -6.67
CA GLU A 12 -57.89 32.23 -5.37
C GLU A 12 -56.36 32.21 -5.49
N VAL A 13 -55.70 32.87 -4.54
CA VAL A 13 -54.24 33.11 -4.53
C VAL A 13 -53.59 32.26 -3.43
N THR A 14 -52.70 31.34 -3.79
CA THR A 14 -51.79 30.67 -2.83
C THR A 14 -50.33 30.71 -3.27
N GLN A 15 -49.68 31.78 -2.83
CA GLN A 15 -48.30 31.91 -2.34
C GLN A 15 -47.20 30.91 -2.77
N PHE A 16 -46.15 31.51 -3.33
CA PHE A 16 -44.74 31.32 -2.95
C PHE A 16 -44.25 29.93 -2.49
N HIS A 17 -43.44 29.31 -3.34
CA HIS A 17 -42.10 28.88 -2.89
C HIS A 17 -41.02 29.48 -3.79
N THR A 18 -40.35 30.52 -3.30
CA THR A 18 -38.98 30.81 -3.71
C THR A 18 -38.14 29.59 -3.37
N ASN A 19 -37.52 28.96 -4.37
CA ASN A 19 -36.35 28.14 -4.08
C ASN A 19 -35.22 28.36 -5.08
N GLN A 20 -34.11 28.76 -4.48
CA GLN A 20 -32.81 29.01 -5.06
C GLN A 20 -32.36 27.84 -5.94
N ASN A 21 -32.10 28.10 -7.22
CA ASN A 21 -30.97 27.48 -7.93
C ASN A 21 -30.70 28.16 -9.28
N GLN A 22 -30.28 29.43 -9.24
CA GLN A 22 -29.50 30.01 -10.34
C GLN A 22 -28.08 29.43 -10.38
N SER A 23 -27.98 28.11 -10.59
CA SER A 23 -26.75 27.48 -11.08
C SER A 23 -26.83 27.38 -12.61
N MET A 24 -26.74 28.54 -13.27
CA MET A 24 -26.60 28.62 -14.73
C MET A 24 -25.27 27.96 -15.12
N SER A 25 -25.36 26.65 -15.36
CA SER A 25 -24.34 25.80 -15.94
C SER A 25 -23.94 26.30 -17.33
N ILE A 26 -22.83 25.77 -17.85
CA ILE A 26 -22.42 25.91 -19.26
C ILE A 26 -23.65 25.86 -20.18
N CYS A 27 -23.76 26.84 -21.09
CA CYS A 27 -24.96 27.04 -21.91
C CYS A 27 -25.35 25.75 -22.64
N LEU A 28 -26.50 25.18 -22.29
CA LEU A 28 -26.96 23.89 -22.79
C LEU A 28 -27.38 23.94 -24.27
N HIS A 29 -27.63 25.12 -24.82
CA HIS A 29 -28.15 25.29 -26.18
C HIS A 29 -27.08 25.26 -27.28
N SER A 30 -25.81 25.55 -26.96
CA SER A 30 -24.74 25.71 -27.96
C SER A 30 -24.32 24.43 -28.69
N PHE A 31 -24.82 23.27 -28.26
CA PHE A 31 -24.51 21.94 -28.83
C PHE A 31 -25.75 21.15 -29.26
N ALA A 32 -26.91 21.82 -29.42
CA ALA A 32 -28.18 21.15 -29.69
C ALA A 32 -28.23 20.50 -31.09
N ASP A 33 -27.54 21.05 -32.08
CA ASP A 33 -27.44 20.51 -33.44
C ASP A 33 -26.03 20.77 -34.02
N LEU A 34 -25.42 19.75 -34.60
CA LEU A 34 -24.13 19.84 -35.30
C LEU A 34 -24.24 19.58 -36.81
N SER A 35 -25.44 19.35 -37.34
CA SER A 35 -25.67 18.95 -38.74
C SER A 35 -25.06 19.90 -39.78
N HIS A 36 -24.86 21.16 -39.40
CA HIS A 36 -24.30 22.23 -40.24
C HIS A 36 -23.12 22.98 -39.60
N VAL A 37 -22.61 22.52 -38.45
CA VAL A 37 -21.50 23.19 -37.74
C VAL A 37 -20.19 22.63 -38.27
N SER A 38 -19.30 23.50 -38.77
CA SER A 38 -17.98 23.07 -39.25
C SER A 38 -17.02 22.75 -38.08
N PRO A 39 -16.01 21.87 -38.27
CA PRO A 39 -15.02 21.56 -37.22
C PRO A 39 -14.35 22.81 -36.59
N PRO A 40 -13.97 23.87 -37.34
CA PRO A 40 -13.45 25.10 -36.73
C PRO A 40 -14.46 25.82 -35.84
N ALA A 41 -15.72 25.92 -36.27
CA ALA A 41 -16.78 26.54 -35.50
C ALA A 41 -17.09 25.75 -34.22
N PHE A 42 -17.10 24.41 -34.31
CA PHE A 42 -17.27 23.53 -33.16
C PHE A 42 -16.13 23.66 -32.14
N ILE A 43 -14.88 23.68 -32.58
CA ILE A 43 -13.72 23.87 -31.69
C ILE A 43 -13.70 25.27 -31.04
N TYR A 44 -14.16 26.31 -31.76
CA TYR A 44 -14.40 27.62 -31.17
C TYR A 44 -15.49 27.58 -30.09
N LEU A 45 -16.68 27.02 -30.39
CA LEU A 45 -17.77 26.86 -29.43
C LEU A 45 -17.36 26.05 -28.19
N LEU A 46 -16.54 25.01 -28.38
CA LEU A 46 -15.99 24.19 -27.30
C LEU A 46 -15.12 25.00 -26.32
N ARG A 47 -14.27 25.88 -26.85
CA ARG A 47 -13.45 26.80 -26.06
C ARG A 47 -14.30 27.82 -25.32
N GLU A 48 -15.22 28.50 -26.00
CA GLU A 48 -16.08 29.50 -25.38
C GLU A 48 -16.95 28.89 -24.27
N CYS A 49 -17.58 27.73 -24.51
CA CYS A 49 -18.38 27.02 -23.51
C CYS A 49 -17.59 26.58 -22.27
N TYR A 50 -16.27 26.37 -22.39
CA TYR A 50 -15.40 26.08 -21.25
C TYR A 50 -15.02 27.35 -20.47
N LEU A 51 -14.77 28.46 -21.17
CA LEU A 51 -14.41 29.74 -20.56
C LEU A 51 -15.54 30.31 -19.69
N TYR A 52 -16.77 30.34 -20.20
CA TYR A 52 -17.91 30.93 -19.49
C TYR A 52 -18.42 30.06 -18.30
N GLY A 53 -19.07 30.71 -17.33
CA GLY A 53 -19.68 30.08 -16.15
C GLY A 53 -18.83 30.10 -14.87
N THR A 54 -19.49 29.98 -13.72
CA THR A 54 -18.91 30.16 -12.37
C THR A 54 -18.43 28.87 -11.68
N GLN A 55 -18.67 27.70 -12.28
CA GLN A 55 -18.27 26.42 -11.70
C GLN A 55 -16.75 26.20 -11.73
N LYS A 56 -16.24 25.36 -10.80
CA LYS A 56 -14.85 24.89 -10.82
C LYS A 56 -14.56 24.10 -12.11
N ALA A 57 -13.29 24.07 -12.53
CA ALA A 57 -12.86 23.50 -13.82
C ALA A 57 -13.29 22.02 -14.03
N THR A 58 -13.18 21.17 -13.00
CA THR A 58 -13.52 19.73 -13.14
C THR A 58 -15.02 19.48 -13.36
N PRO A 59 -15.96 20.07 -12.60
CA PRO A 59 -17.38 20.08 -12.97
C PRO A 59 -17.67 20.60 -14.38
N LYS A 60 -17.09 21.75 -14.77
CA LYS A 60 -17.23 22.31 -16.12
C LYS A 60 -16.87 21.30 -17.20
N PHE A 61 -15.69 20.68 -17.08
CA PHE A 61 -15.18 19.71 -18.05
C PHE A 61 -16.08 18.47 -18.18
N LYS A 62 -16.62 17.96 -17.05
CA LYS A 62 -17.56 16.82 -17.07
C LYS A 62 -18.87 17.15 -17.80
N ILE A 63 -19.43 18.34 -17.59
CA ILE A 63 -20.65 18.79 -18.28
C ILE A 63 -20.36 18.93 -19.78
N LEU A 64 -19.23 19.56 -20.14
CA LEU A 64 -18.83 19.74 -21.53
C LEU A 64 -18.63 18.39 -22.26
N GLN A 65 -18.01 17.41 -21.60
CA GLN A 65 -17.85 16.04 -22.12
C GLN A 65 -19.20 15.37 -22.42
N GLN A 66 -20.21 15.56 -21.56
CA GLN A 66 -21.55 15.02 -21.80
C GLN A 66 -22.25 15.70 -22.99
N GLN A 67 -22.07 17.02 -23.17
CA GLN A 67 -22.62 17.73 -24.32
C GLN A 67 -21.95 17.30 -25.63
N VAL A 68 -20.62 17.22 -25.67
CA VAL A 68 -19.87 16.70 -26.82
C VAL A 68 -20.33 15.30 -27.21
N ALA A 69 -20.49 14.39 -26.23
CA ALA A 69 -20.97 13.04 -26.50
C ALA A 69 -22.39 13.03 -27.09
N ARG A 70 -23.32 13.85 -26.59
CA ARG A 70 -24.68 13.98 -27.14
C ARG A 70 -24.69 14.60 -28.53
N ALA A 71 -23.92 15.65 -28.74
CA ALA A 71 -23.86 16.39 -30.00
C ALA A 71 -23.34 15.50 -31.15
N LEU A 72 -22.36 14.62 -30.87
CA LEU A 72 -21.88 13.62 -31.83
C LEU A 72 -22.91 12.52 -32.15
N HIS A 73 -23.90 12.25 -31.27
CA HIS A 73 -25.02 11.33 -31.57
C HIS A 73 -26.01 11.91 -32.59
N ASN A 74 -25.98 13.22 -32.85
CA ASN A 74 -26.78 13.84 -33.89
C ASN A 74 -26.13 13.71 -35.30
N SER A 75 -25.13 12.85 -35.45
CA SER A 75 -24.45 12.52 -36.72
C SER A 75 -24.02 13.76 -37.53
N PRO A 76 -23.05 14.56 -37.04
CA PRO A 76 -22.54 15.71 -37.77
C PRO A 76 -22.03 15.29 -39.14
N GLN A 77 -22.23 16.12 -40.17
CA GLN A 77 -21.67 15.89 -41.50
C GLN A 77 -20.15 16.18 -41.50
N PRO A 78 -19.29 15.35 -42.14
CA PRO A 78 -19.63 14.18 -42.96
C PRO A 78 -19.85 12.87 -42.17
N GLY A 79 -19.51 12.84 -40.89
CA GLY A 79 -19.79 11.74 -39.95
C GLY A 79 -19.02 11.92 -38.63
N PRO A 80 -19.45 11.34 -37.50
CA PRO A 80 -18.86 11.61 -36.19
C PRO A 80 -17.37 11.26 -36.07
N PHE A 81 -16.88 10.23 -36.76
CA PHE A 81 -15.46 9.87 -36.78
C PHE A 81 -14.65 10.83 -37.66
N THR A 82 -15.07 11.07 -38.90
CA THR A 82 -14.36 12.00 -39.80
C THR A 82 -14.35 13.42 -39.22
N PHE A 83 -15.47 13.87 -38.66
CA PHE A 83 -15.60 15.18 -38.00
C PHE A 83 -14.65 15.35 -36.82
N VAL A 84 -14.47 14.31 -35.99
CA VAL A 84 -13.47 14.34 -34.91
C VAL A 84 -12.05 14.34 -35.46
N ALA A 85 -11.76 13.60 -36.53
CA ALA A 85 -10.43 13.63 -37.17
C ALA A 85 -10.09 15.04 -37.71
N GLU A 86 -11.04 15.74 -38.32
CA GLU A 86 -10.89 17.12 -38.77
C GLU A 86 -10.73 18.10 -37.60
N CYS A 87 -11.53 17.95 -36.52
CA CYS A 87 -11.36 18.72 -35.29
C CYS A 87 -9.93 18.61 -34.73
N MET A 88 -9.32 17.43 -34.79
CA MET A 88 -7.97 17.18 -34.28
C MET A 88 -6.88 17.96 -35.03
N TYR A 89 -7.07 18.36 -36.29
CA TYR A 89 -6.13 19.26 -36.98
C TYR A 89 -6.15 20.69 -36.40
N ILE A 90 -7.28 21.10 -35.82
CA ILE A 90 -7.54 22.49 -35.42
C ILE A 90 -7.19 22.73 -33.94
N ILE A 91 -7.40 21.72 -33.09
CA ILE A 91 -7.18 21.81 -31.63
C ILE A 91 -5.79 22.34 -31.21
N PRO A 92 -4.67 21.98 -31.86
CA PRO A 92 -3.36 22.55 -31.53
C PRO A 92 -3.30 24.07 -31.59
N LEU A 93 -4.10 24.69 -32.47
CA LEU A 93 -4.18 26.15 -32.64
C LEU A 93 -4.80 26.87 -31.44
N LEU A 94 -5.46 26.15 -30.53
CA LEU A 94 -5.97 26.71 -29.26
C LEU A 94 -4.88 26.91 -28.20
N GLY A 95 -3.67 26.39 -28.42
CA GLY A 95 -2.57 26.42 -27.47
C GLY A 95 -2.60 25.27 -26.43
N PRO A 96 -1.48 25.04 -25.73
CA PRO A 96 -1.26 23.83 -24.94
C PRO A 96 -2.27 23.67 -23.79
N THR A 97 -2.71 24.77 -23.18
CA THR A 97 -3.66 24.80 -22.05
C THR A 97 -4.99 24.11 -22.32
N TYR A 98 -5.44 24.08 -23.59
CA TYR A 98 -6.72 23.49 -23.99
C TYR A 98 -6.54 22.24 -24.86
N ALA A 99 -5.48 22.20 -25.66
CA ALA A 99 -5.27 21.14 -26.66
C ALA A 99 -5.27 19.74 -26.05
N GLU A 100 -4.54 19.55 -24.94
CA GLU A 100 -4.46 18.29 -24.20
C GLU A 100 -5.83 17.70 -23.84
N GLY A 101 -6.64 18.51 -23.14
CA GLY A 101 -7.92 18.09 -22.59
C GLY A 101 -8.99 17.87 -23.66
N PHE A 102 -9.05 18.76 -24.66
CA PHE A 102 -10.04 18.67 -25.73
C PHE A 102 -9.73 17.51 -26.68
N SER A 103 -8.46 17.29 -27.05
CA SER A 103 -8.03 16.10 -27.79
C SER A 103 -8.38 14.81 -27.05
N HIS A 104 -8.13 14.74 -25.73
CA HIS A 104 -8.52 13.58 -24.93
C HIS A 104 -10.03 13.36 -24.94
N MET A 105 -10.81 14.43 -24.78
CA MET A 105 -12.28 14.37 -24.68
C MET A 105 -12.91 13.82 -25.97
N LEU A 106 -12.54 14.38 -27.13
CA LEU A 106 -13.14 14.00 -28.42
C LEU A 106 -12.77 12.56 -28.83
N LEU A 107 -11.51 12.16 -28.69
CA LEU A 107 -11.08 10.78 -28.96
C LEU A 107 -11.73 9.78 -27.99
N SER A 108 -12.07 10.21 -26.77
CA SER A 108 -12.79 9.35 -25.81
C SER A 108 -14.27 9.20 -26.15
N SER A 109 -14.93 10.24 -26.68
CA SER A 109 -16.35 10.14 -27.08
C SER A 109 -16.58 9.17 -28.23
N LEU A 110 -15.61 9.00 -29.15
CA LEU A 110 -15.69 8.03 -30.26
C LEU A 110 -15.94 6.58 -29.81
N ARG A 111 -15.57 6.23 -28.57
CA ARG A 111 -15.76 4.88 -28.01
C ARG A 111 -17.23 4.47 -27.91
N HIS A 112 -18.16 5.42 -27.86
CA HIS A 112 -19.60 5.15 -27.77
C HIS A 112 -20.24 4.84 -29.14
N PHE A 113 -19.55 5.12 -30.26
CA PHE A 113 -20.12 5.06 -31.61
C PHE A 113 -19.82 3.77 -32.37
N ARG A 114 -18.73 3.05 -32.02
CA ARG A 114 -18.32 1.80 -32.68
C ARG A 114 -19.42 0.73 -32.87
N PRO A 115 -20.45 0.59 -32.02
CA PRO A 115 -21.50 -0.42 -32.24
C PRO A 115 -22.58 -0.04 -33.27
N LEU A 116 -22.59 1.18 -33.80
CA LEU A 116 -23.69 1.66 -34.66
C LEU A 116 -23.41 1.40 -36.14
N GLU A 117 -24.22 0.53 -36.76
CA GLU A 117 -24.17 0.20 -38.20
C GLU A 117 -24.13 1.45 -39.11
N SER A 118 -24.90 2.49 -38.77
CA SER A 118 -24.95 3.76 -39.49
C SER A 118 -23.62 4.52 -39.54
N THR A 119 -22.67 4.21 -38.66
CA THR A 119 -21.36 4.87 -38.58
C THR A 119 -20.23 4.07 -39.24
N HIS A 120 -20.46 2.83 -39.70
CA HIS A 120 -19.40 1.99 -40.28
C HIS A 120 -18.77 2.61 -41.55
N ALA A 121 -19.57 3.20 -42.43
CA ALA A 121 -19.06 3.84 -43.65
C ALA A 121 -18.19 5.08 -43.34
N ASP A 122 -18.62 5.91 -42.39
CA ASP A 122 -17.83 7.02 -41.87
C ASP A 122 -16.55 6.52 -41.19
N PHE A 123 -16.64 5.50 -40.33
CA PHE A 123 -15.46 4.91 -39.66
C PHE A 123 -14.40 4.45 -40.69
N SER A 124 -14.79 3.67 -41.70
CA SER A 124 -13.89 3.21 -42.77
C SER A 124 -13.28 4.37 -43.58
N ASN A 125 -14.01 5.45 -43.84
CA ASN A 125 -13.48 6.63 -44.53
C ASN A 125 -12.54 7.43 -43.61
N SER A 126 -12.91 7.61 -42.34
CA SER A 126 -12.17 8.37 -41.34
C SER A 126 -10.78 7.81 -41.07
N LYS A 127 -10.58 6.49 -41.23
CA LYS A 127 -9.26 5.83 -41.13
C LYS A 127 -8.19 6.52 -41.99
N ARG A 128 -8.53 6.96 -43.21
CA ARG A 128 -7.60 7.68 -44.11
C ARG A 128 -7.24 9.07 -43.58
N VAL A 129 -8.24 9.80 -43.06
CA VAL A 129 -8.04 11.14 -42.48
C VAL A 129 -7.22 11.05 -41.18
N ALA A 130 -7.51 10.07 -40.33
CA ALA A 130 -6.77 9.79 -39.10
C ALA A 130 -5.34 9.29 -39.37
N ALA A 131 -5.12 8.51 -40.44
CA ALA A 131 -3.80 8.10 -40.89
C ALA A 131 -2.96 9.29 -41.41
N SER A 132 -3.55 10.19 -42.20
CA SER A 132 -2.88 11.44 -42.59
C SER A 132 -2.56 12.31 -41.38
N LEU A 133 -3.50 12.49 -40.45
CA LEU A 133 -3.29 13.23 -39.21
C LEU A 133 -2.12 12.65 -38.40
N PHE A 134 -2.10 11.32 -38.24
CA PHE A 134 -1.02 10.60 -37.59
C PHE A 134 0.34 10.87 -38.24
N PHE A 135 0.42 10.83 -39.57
CA PHE A 135 1.66 11.13 -40.31
C PHE A 135 2.10 12.59 -40.16
N ASN A 136 1.16 13.53 -40.22
CA ASN A 136 1.44 14.96 -40.07
C ASN A 136 1.91 15.31 -38.64
N ILE A 137 1.41 14.59 -37.62
CA ILE A 137 1.93 14.70 -36.25
C ILE A 137 3.36 14.18 -36.15
N LEU A 138 3.64 13.00 -36.72
CA LEU A 138 4.99 12.41 -36.72
C LEU A 138 6.02 13.30 -37.44
N SER A 139 5.62 13.88 -38.57
CA SER A 139 6.42 14.81 -39.37
C SER A 139 6.63 16.17 -38.70
N GLY A 140 5.82 16.51 -37.69
CA GLY A 140 5.88 17.79 -36.99
C GLY A 140 5.13 18.93 -37.69
N GLU A 141 4.25 18.62 -38.63
CA GLU A 141 3.34 19.59 -39.27
C GLU A 141 2.16 19.95 -38.34
N VAL A 142 1.73 19.00 -37.50
CA VAL A 142 0.63 19.17 -36.54
C VAL A 142 1.10 18.81 -35.13
N PHE A 143 1.09 19.78 -34.22
CA PHE A 143 1.64 19.58 -32.87
C PHE A 143 0.61 19.02 -31.89
N HIS A 144 0.69 17.71 -31.62
CA HIS A 144 -0.03 17.05 -30.52
C HIS A 144 0.95 16.43 -29.52
N GLU A 145 0.50 16.28 -28.27
CA GLU A 145 1.23 15.48 -27.30
C GLU A 145 1.32 14.00 -27.72
N GLU A 146 2.45 13.40 -27.41
CA GLU A 146 2.78 12.00 -27.69
C GLU A 146 1.68 10.99 -27.26
N ARG A 147 1.02 11.22 -26.13
CA ARG A 147 -0.08 10.37 -25.64
C ARG A 147 -1.37 10.46 -26.49
N ILE A 148 -1.56 11.57 -27.21
CA ILE A 148 -2.69 11.76 -28.13
C ILE A 148 -2.46 10.94 -29.39
N LEU A 149 -1.21 10.82 -29.87
CA LEU A 149 -0.85 9.95 -30.98
C LEU A 149 -1.31 8.50 -30.73
N ARG A 150 -1.01 7.94 -29.56
CA ARG A 150 -1.49 6.60 -29.15
C ARG A 150 -3.02 6.52 -29.13
N LYS A 151 -3.71 7.55 -28.63
CA LYS A 151 -5.18 7.61 -28.60
C LYS A 151 -5.81 7.70 -29.99
N ILE A 152 -5.16 8.34 -30.96
CA ILE A 152 -5.61 8.34 -32.37
C ILE A 152 -5.51 6.92 -32.93
N MET A 153 -4.36 6.25 -32.77
CA MET A 153 -4.18 4.85 -33.19
C MET A 153 -5.24 3.92 -32.57
N GLU A 154 -5.47 4.03 -31.25
CA GLU A 154 -6.49 3.26 -30.52
C GLU A 154 -7.92 3.56 -31.01
N ALA A 155 -8.27 4.83 -31.22
CA ALA A 155 -9.64 5.27 -31.51
C ALA A 155 -10.08 4.95 -32.95
N TYR A 156 -9.17 5.07 -33.92
CA TYR A 156 -9.44 4.76 -35.33
C TYR A 156 -9.03 3.34 -35.74
N ASP A 157 -8.42 2.57 -34.83
CA ASP A 157 -7.95 1.21 -35.07
C ASP A 157 -7.02 1.12 -36.30
N LEU A 158 -6.05 2.05 -36.36
CA LEU A 158 -5.15 2.19 -37.51
C LEU A 158 -4.21 1.00 -37.66
N GLU A 159 -4.08 0.51 -38.89
CA GLU A 159 -3.14 -0.53 -39.32
C GLU A 159 -2.08 0.04 -40.28
N ILE A 160 -1.04 -0.75 -40.60
CA ILE A 160 -0.01 -0.38 -41.59
C ILE A 160 -0.65 -0.04 -42.95
N ASN A 161 -1.67 -0.82 -43.34
CA ASN A 161 -2.41 -0.63 -44.59
C ASN A 161 -3.19 0.69 -44.66
N ASP A 162 -3.68 1.20 -43.52
CA ASP A 162 -4.36 2.50 -43.47
C ASP A 162 -3.33 3.65 -43.63
N ILE A 163 -2.14 3.47 -43.04
CA ILE A 163 -1.05 4.46 -43.01
C ILE A 163 -0.27 4.51 -44.33
N SER A 164 -0.28 3.45 -45.13
CA SER A 164 0.34 3.47 -46.45
C SER A 164 -0.25 4.54 -47.37
N LEU A 165 -1.51 4.94 -47.15
CA LEU A 165 -2.23 5.95 -47.96
C LEU A 165 -2.17 5.66 -49.48
N GLY A 166 -2.03 4.38 -49.87
CA GLY A 166 -1.89 3.95 -51.27
C GLY A 166 -0.45 3.88 -51.81
N ARG A 167 0.57 4.07 -50.95
CA ARG A 167 1.98 3.77 -51.24
C ARG A 167 2.31 2.30 -50.96
N ASP A 168 3.52 1.89 -51.30
CA ASP A 168 4.04 0.57 -50.92
C ASP A 168 4.15 0.45 -49.39
N SER A 169 3.82 -0.73 -48.86
CA SER A 169 3.92 -1.04 -47.43
C SER A 169 5.35 -0.96 -46.92
N GLU A 170 6.36 -1.22 -47.77
CA GLU A 170 7.77 -1.06 -47.39
C GLU A 170 8.16 0.41 -47.18
N GLU A 171 7.63 1.34 -47.98
CA GLU A 171 7.90 2.78 -47.82
C GLU A 171 7.27 3.30 -46.52
N ALA A 172 6.03 2.90 -46.24
CA ALA A 172 5.31 3.26 -45.03
C ALA A 172 6.01 2.72 -43.76
N LEU A 173 6.46 1.46 -43.78
CA LEU A 173 7.28 0.89 -42.70
C LEU A 173 8.62 1.63 -42.56
N GLY A 174 9.29 1.99 -43.66
CA GLY A 174 10.52 2.78 -43.63
C GLY A 174 10.33 4.16 -42.99
N GLN A 175 9.18 4.79 -43.18
CA GLN A 175 8.82 6.04 -42.50
C GLN A 175 8.55 5.81 -41.00
N ILE A 176 7.74 4.81 -40.63
CA ILE A 176 7.47 4.45 -39.23
C ILE A 176 8.78 4.15 -38.47
N CYS A 177 9.72 3.41 -39.09
CA CYS A 177 11.05 3.15 -38.52
C CYS A 177 11.85 4.43 -38.25
N LYS A 178 11.85 5.42 -39.16
CA LYS A 178 12.51 6.72 -38.93
C LYS A 178 11.92 7.46 -37.72
N PHE A 179 10.60 7.41 -37.55
CA PHE A 179 9.94 8.02 -36.40
C PHE A 179 10.20 7.26 -35.09
N ILE A 180 10.26 5.93 -35.14
CA ILE A 180 10.72 5.10 -34.01
C ILE A 180 12.13 5.51 -33.58
N SER A 181 13.10 5.64 -34.50
CA SER A 181 14.45 6.13 -34.19
C SER A 181 14.44 7.51 -33.52
N LYS A 182 13.67 8.47 -34.06
CA LYS A 182 13.51 9.82 -33.48
C LYS A 182 12.93 9.79 -32.06
N PHE A 183 11.95 8.93 -31.79
CA PHE A 183 11.37 8.78 -30.45
C PHE A 183 12.33 8.09 -29.47
N ILE A 184 13.15 7.13 -29.94
CA ILE A 184 14.22 6.51 -29.15
C ILE A 184 15.28 7.55 -28.76
N GLU A 185 15.67 8.44 -29.69
CA GLU A 185 16.56 9.57 -29.41
C GLU A 185 15.97 10.54 -28.39
N SER A 186 14.67 10.85 -28.49
CA SER A 186 13.98 11.78 -27.59
C SER A 186 13.58 11.20 -26.23
N GLY A 187 13.89 9.93 -25.93
CA GLY A 187 13.48 9.25 -24.69
C GLY A 187 11.98 8.91 -24.61
N SER A 188 11.27 8.91 -25.74
CA SER A 188 9.82 8.66 -25.87
C SER A 188 9.51 7.14 -25.90
N PHE A 189 9.89 6.47 -24.82
CA PHE A 189 9.96 5.01 -24.75
C PHE A 189 8.60 4.31 -24.84
N LEU A 190 7.57 4.83 -24.17
CA LEU A 190 6.24 4.20 -24.16
C LEU A 190 5.59 4.22 -25.55
N THR A 191 5.69 5.33 -26.27
CA THR A 191 5.17 5.44 -27.64
C THR A 191 6.02 4.64 -28.62
N THR A 192 7.35 4.66 -28.49
CA THR A 192 8.24 3.76 -29.23
C THR A 192 7.75 2.31 -29.17
N VAL A 193 7.55 1.76 -27.98
CA VAL A 193 7.09 0.36 -27.82
C VAL A 193 5.66 0.16 -28.33
N THR A 194 4.77 1.13 -28.18
CA THR A 194 3.39 1.07 -28.72
C THR A 194 3.39 1.03 -30.26
N LEU A 195 4.24 1.83 -30.91
CA LEU A 195 4.41 1.85 -32.38
C LEU A 195 4.98 0.51 -32.88
N ILE A 196 6.00 -0.01 -32.20
CA ILE A 196 6.63 -1.30 -32.51
C ILE A 196 5.61 -2.45 -32.44
N GLU A 197 4.85 -2.54 -31.35
CA GLU A 197 3.82 -3.56 -31.12
C GLU A 197 2.70 -3.46 -32.16
N ARG A 198 2.16 -2.24 -32.39
CA ARG A 198 1.01 -2.03 -33.28
C ARG A 198 1.34 -2.23 -34.76
N PHE A 199 2.51 -1.81 -35.22
CA PHE A 199 2.95 -1.93 -36.61
C PHE A 199 3.89 -3.12 -36.84
N SER A 200 3.95 -4.04 -35.87
CA SER A 200 4.72 -5.29 -35.94
C SER A 200 6.19 -5.13 -36.36
N VAL A 201 6.83 -4.04 -35.94
CA VAL A 201 8.19 -3.67 -36.41
C VAL A 201 9.24 -4.57 -35.77
N ARG A 202 9.92 -5.38 -36.60
CA ARG A 202 10.97 -6.33 -36.14
C ARG A 202 12.41 -5.82 -36.27
N ALA A 203 12.62 -4.63 -36.81
CA ALA A 203 13.95 -4.04 -37.05
C ALA A 203 14.61 -3.45 -35.78
N VAL A 204 14.25 -3.96 -34.60
CA VAL A 204 14.64 -3.41 -33.29
C VAL A 204 15.58 -4.39 -32.60
N ASP A 205 16.74 -3.90 -32.18
CA ASP A 205 17.80 -4.70 -31.57
C ASP A 205 17.77 -4.66 -30.03
N GLU A 206 18.75 -5.31 -29.39
CA GLU A 206 18.88 -5.29 -27.94
C GLU A 206 19.26 -3.90 -27.37
N SER A 207 19.72 -2.95 -28.20
CA SER A 207 20.14 -1.62 -27.74
C SER A 207 18.95 -0.80 -27.21
N LEU A 208 17.75 -0.96 -27.80
CA LEU A 208 16.55 -0.34 -27.25
C LEU A 208 16.19 -0.93 -25.88
N LEU A 209 16.37 -2.24 -25.70
CA LEU A 209 16.13 -2.88 -24.41
C LEU A 209 17.08 -2.34 -23.33
N GLU A 210 18.34 -2.07 -23.68
CA GLU A 210 19.31 -1.43 -22.78
C GLU A 210 18.86 -0.01 -22.38
N ARG A 211 18.57 0.86 -23.36
CA ARG A 211 18.13 2.24 -23.09
C ARG A 211 16.84 2.30 -22.26
N LEU A 212 15.93 1.34 -22.44
CA LEU A 212 14.72 1.19 -21.61
C LEU A 212 15.04 0.85 -20.16
N ILE A 213 16.01 -0.04 -19.92
CA ILE A 213 16.43 -0.45 -18.57
C ILE A 213 17.19 0.67 -17.87
N GLU A 214 18.11 1.35 -18.56
CA GLU A 214 18.85 2.52 -18.07
C GLU A 214 17.91 3.66 -17.67
N SER A 215 16.87 3.89 -18.47
CA SER A 215 15.84 4.91 -18.21
C SER A 215 14.79 4.47 -17.17
N SER A 216 14.95 3.30 -16.54
CA SER A 216 14.02 2.71 -15.57
C SER A 216 12.61 2.41 -16.11
N GLU A 217 12.44 2.36 -17.44
CA GLU A 217 11.17 2.11 -18.15
C GLU A 217 10.87 0.60 -18.26
N TYR A 218 10.88 -0.08 -17.10
CA TYR A 218 10.79 -1.53 -17.00
C TYR A 218 9.53 -2.12 -17.63
N ASN A 219 8.39 -1.42 -17.55
CA ASN A 219 7.13 -1.91 -18.11
C ASN A 219 7.15 -1.88 -19.65
N ALA A 220 7.83 -0.89 -20.24
CA ALA A 220 8.03 -0.83 -21.69
C ALA A 220 9.06 -1.88 -22.15
N ALA A 221 10.12 -2.13 -21.37
CA ALA A 221 11.07 -3.23 -21.60
C ALA A 221 10.38 -4.61 -21.58
N GLU A 222 9.53 -4.89 -20.59
CA GLU A 222 8.77 -6.15 -20.51
C GLU A 222 7.83 -6.35 -21.71
N LYS A 223 7.14 -5.29 -22.15
CA LYS A 223 6.28 -5.32 -23.35
C LYS A 223 7.09 -5.57 -24.63
N LEU A 224 8.16 -4.82 -24.85
CA LEU A 224 9.03 -4.97 -26.02
C LEU A 224 9.59 -6.40 -26.10
N ALA A 225 10.09 -6.92 -24.97
CA ALA A 225 10.62 -8.28 -24.90
C ALA A 225 9.55 -9.34 -25.19
N ALA A 226 8.35 -9.20 -24.64
CA ALA A 226 7.24 -10.11 -24.93
C ALA A 226 6.84 -10.09 -26.41
N PHE A 227 6.82 -8.91 -27.06
CA PHE A 227 6.50 -8.76 -28.47
C PHE A 227 7.61 -9.31 -29.40
N MET A 228 8.88 -9.05 -29.09
CA MET A 228 10.04 -9.61 -29.81
C MET A 228 10.20 -11.12 -29.61
N GLY A 229 9.61 -11.69 -28.56
CA GLY A 229 9.56 -13.12 -28.30
C GLY A 229 10.70 -13.65 -27.44
N ARG A 230 10.78 -14.99 -27.35
CA ARG A 230 11.54 -15.73 -26.32
C ARG A 230 12.98 -15.26 -26.13
N SER A 231 13.74 -15.04 -27.21
CA SER A 231 15.14 -14.60 -27.12
C SER A 231 15.30 -13.28 -26.36
N MET A 232 14.46 -12.28 -26.68
CA MET A 232 14.51 -10.97 -26.06
C MET A 232 14.06 -11.02 -24.59
N VAL A 233 13.09 -11.87 -24.26
CA VAL A 233 12.70 -12.15 -22.86
C VAL A 233 13.87 -12.74 -22.07
N CYS A 234 14.62 -13.68 -22.65
CA CYS A 234 15.79 -14.27 -22.00
C CYS A 234 16.92 -13.25 -21.81
N SER A 235 17.15 -12.35 -22.76
CA SER A 235 18.09 -11.23 -22.61
C SER A 235 17.65 -10.24 -21.53
N LEU A 236 16.36 -9.90 -21.43
CA LEU A 236 15.80 -9.07 -20.35
C LEU A 236 15.99 -9.72 -18.97
N ILE A 237 15.72 -11.02 -18.84
CA ILE A 237 15.93 -11.76 -17.59
C ILE A 237 17.41 -11.71 -17.17
N ARG A 238 18.35 -11.95 -18.09
CA ARG A 238 19.80 -11.85 -17.80
C ARG A 238 20.19 -10.44 -17.32
N LYS A 239 19.68 -9.38 -17.94
CA LYS A 239 19.93 -7.99 -17.51
C LYS A 239 19.33 -7.69 -16.12
N TYR A 240 18.11 -8.18 -15.83
CA TYR A 240 17.52 -8.05 -14.48
C TYR A 240 18.31 -8.79 -13.41
N LEU A 241 18.89 -9.96 -13.71
CA LEU A 241 19.75 -10.69 -12.77
C LEU A 241 21.07 -9.93 -12.52
N ALA A 242 21.71 -9.40 -13.57
CA ALA A 242 22.91 -8.56 -13.44
C ALA A 242 22.65 -7.32 -12.56
N LEU A 243 21.46 -6.73 -12.64
CA LEU A 243 21.02 -5.60 -11.80
C LEU A 243 20.46 -6.02 -10.41
N LYS A 244 20.59 -7.30 -10.03
CA LYS A 244 20.06 -7.88 -8.78
C LYS A 244 18.53 -7.71 -8.59
N MET A 245 17.79 -7.52 -9.68
CA MET A 245 16.33 -7.36 -9.70
C MET A 245 15.60 -8.72 -9.70
N VAL A 246 16.02 -9.62 -8.80
CA VAL A 246 15.64 -11.05 -8.79
C VAL A 246 14.13 -11.28 -8.83
N LYS A 247 13.33 -10.42 -8.17
CA LYS A 247 11.86 -10.49 -8.21
C LYS A 247 11.30 -10.35 -9.63
N LYS A 248 11.74 -9.34 -10.40
CA LYS A 248 11.26 -9.12 -11.77
C LYS A 248 11.72 -10.23 -12.71
N ALA A 249 12.96 -10.71 -12.53
CA ALA A 249 13.47 -11.87 -13.26
C ALA A 249 12.59 -13.12 -13.02
N TYR A 250 12.26 -13.43 -11.76
CA TYR A 250 11.38 -14.55 -11.41
C TYR A 250 9.96 -14.40 -11.98
N GLU A 251 9.36 -13.20 -11.92
CA GLU A 251 8.03 -12.94 -12.49
C GLU A 251 8.01 -13.17 -14.01
N LEU A 252 9.05 -12.78 -14.75
CA LEU A 252 9.18 -13.08 -16.18
C LEU A 252 9.40 -14.57 -16.46
N VAL A 253 10.30 -15.24 -15.72
CA VAL A 253 10.53 -16.69 -15.86
C VAL A 253 9.24 -17.47 -15.64
N LYS A 254 8.41 -17.07 -14.65
CA LYS A 254 7.11 -17.69 -14.40
C LYS A 254 6.08 -17.38 -15.50
N ARG A 255 6.06 -16.16 -16.03
CA ARG A 255 5.09 -15.70 -17.05
C ARG A 255 5.30 -16.35 -18.42
N HIS A 256 6.55 -16.63 -18.78
CA HIS A 256 6.93 -17.19 -20.09
C HIS A 256 7.38 -18.67 -20.02
N ASP A 257 7.17 -19.32 -18.87
CA ASP A 257 7.56 -20.70 -18.54
C ASP A 257 9.03 -21.08 -18.84
N LEU A 258 9.95 -20.16 -18.56
CA LEU A 258 11.38 -20.30 -18.86
C LEU A 258 12.16 -21.02 -17.74
N ARG A 259 11.50 -21.88 -16.96
CA ARG A 259 12.08 -22.53 -15.77
C ARG A 259 13.28 -23.42 -16.08
N GLN A 260 13.29 -24.04 -17.26
CA GLN A 260 14.40 -24.89 -17.71
C GLN A 260 15.65 -24.08 -18.11
N GLU A 261 15.47 -22.86 -18.63
CA GLU A 261 16.58 -21.97 -19.00
C GLU A 261 17.15 -21.21 -17.79
N PHE A 262 16.31 -20.94 -16.80
CA PHE A 262 16.65 -20.17 -15.60
C PHE A 262 16.30 -20.91 -14.29
N PRO A 263 16.80 -22.15 -14.08
CA PRO A 263 16.40 -22.99 -12.94
C PRO A 263 16.82 -22.38 -11.59
N PHE A 264 17.94 -21.65 -11.56
CA PHE A 264 18.48 -21.02 -10.36
C PHE A 264 17.68 -19.79 -9.90
N VAL A 265 17.00 -19.07 -10.82
CA VAL A 265 16.29 -17.81 -10.51
C VAL A 265 15.15 -18.02 -9.52
N SER A 266 14.45 -19.16 -9.60
CA SER A 266 13.44 -19.50 -8.60
C SER A 266 14.03 -19.76 -7.22
N ARG A 267 15.26 -20.25 -7.13
CA ARG A 267 15.96 -20.48 -5.86
C ARG A 267 16.46 -19.16 -5.28
N GLU A 268 17.20 -18.37 -6.07
CA GLU A 268 17.68 -17.03 -5.66
C GLU A 268 16.54 -16.11 -5.19
N TYR A 269 15.38 -16.16 -5.86
CA TYR A 269 14.22 -15.37 -5.43
C TYR A 269 13.70 -15.81 -4.05
N LYS A 270 13.56 -17.11 -3.82
CA LYS A 270 13.14 -17.63 -2.51
C LYS A 270 14.18 -17.27 -1.44
N GLU A 271 15.47 -17.50 -1.68
CA GLU A 271 16.56 -17.17 -0.75
C GLU A 271 16.61 -15.67 -0.43
N SER A 272 16.43 -14.78 -1.43
CA SER A 272 16.33 -13.34 -1.23
C SER A 272 15.14 -12.94 -0.34
N VAL A 273 14.00 -13.61 -0.50
CA VAL A 273 12.81 -13.41 0.36
C VAL A 273 13.06 -13.92 1.79
N LEU A 274 13.67 -15.09 1.94
CA LEU A 274 14.06 -15.69 3.22
C LEU A 274 15.02 -14.79 3.99
N LYS A 275 16.11 -14.35 3.36
CA LYS A 275 17.08 -13.43 3.94
C LYS A 275 16.42 -12.14 4.43
N LYS A 276 15.50 -11.56 3.65
CA LYS A 276 14.75 -10.35 4.03
C LYS A 276 13.82 -10.54 5.24
N PHE A 277 13.37 -11.77 5.53
CA PHE A 277 12.63 -12.08 6.75
C PHE A 277 13.59 -12.33 7.93
N ALA A 278 14.69 -13.05 7.72
CA ALA A 278 15.73 -13.27 8.72
C ALA A 278 16.37 -11.96 9.22
N GLU A 279 16.72 -11.03 8.32
CA GLU A 279 17.24 -9.68 8.65
C GLU A 279 16.30 -8.84 9.52
N LYS A 280 14.99 -9.15 9.50
CA LYS A 280 13.96 -8.51 10.33
C LYS A 280 13.66 -9.29 11.62
N GLY A 281 14.29 -10.44 11.81
CA GLY A 281 14.04 -11.40 12.89
C GLY A 281 12.70 -12.13 12.76
N CYS A 282 12.13 -12.27 11.55
CA CYS A 282 10.82 -12.86 11.29
C CYS A 282 10.91 -14.38 11.04
N TRP A 283 11.57 -15.10 11.94
CA TRP A 283 12.02 -16.47 11.71
C TRP A 283 10.88 -17.44 11.37
N ASP A 284 9.75 -17.38 12.06
CA ASP A 284 8.63 -18.32 11.85
C ASP A 284 7.98 -18.15 10.45
N LEU A 285 7.95 -16.92 9.93
CA LEU A 285 7.44 -16.63 8.58
C LEU A 285 8.45 -16.96 7.48
N ALA A 286 9.74 -16.93 7.80
CA ALA A 286 10.81 -17.42 6.95
C ALA A 286 10.74 -18.95 6.85
N GLU A 287 10.63 -19.62 8.00
CA GLU A 287 10.48 -21.07 8.16
C GLU A 287 9.25 -21.61 7.40
N THR A 288 8.09 -20.98 7.57
CA THR A 288 6.86 -21.34 6.83
C THR A 288 7.04 -21.30 5.30
N ARG A 289 7.97 -20.47 4.78
CA ARG A 289 8.30 -20.42 3.34
C ARG A 289 9.40 -21.39 2.91
N ALA A 290 10.19 -21.90 3.85
CA ALA A 290 11.24 -22.90 3.60
C ALA A 290 10.76 -24.35 3.80
N GLN A 291 9.69 -24.59 4.57
CA GLN A 291 9.22 -25.91 5.03
C GLN A 291 9.08 -27.03 3.96
N GLN A 292 8.99 -26.68 2.67
CA GLN A 292 8.86 -27.63 1.54
C GLN A 292 10.16 -27.83 0.74
N ASP A 293 11.29 -27.29 1.20
CA ASP A 293 12.54 -27.19 0.43
C ASP A 293 13.74 -27.23 1.39
N ASP A 294 14.30 -28.41 1.61
CA ASP A 294 15.36 -28.67 2.62
C ASP A 294 16.54 -27.69 2.50
N LYS A 295 16.91 -27.31 1.27
CA LYS A 295 17.99 -26.36 1.00
C LYS A 295 17.69 -24.94 1.47
N LEU A 296 16.42 -24.57 1.56
CA LEU A 296 15.99 -23.30 2.13
C LEU A 296 15.92 -23.35 3.66
N LEU A 297 15.67 -24.52 4.24
CA LEU A 297 15.77 -24.74 5.68
C LEU A 297 17.25 -24.71 6.12
N GLU A 298 18.15 -25.38 5.40
CA GLU A 298 19.61 -25.24 5.55
C GLU A 298 20.04 -23.77 5.47
N TYR A 299 19.59 -23.04 4.43
CA TYR A 299 19.91 -21.61 4.29
C TYR A 299 19.34 -20.76 5.43
N LEU A 300 18.15 -21.09 5.96
CA LEU A 300 17.57 -20.41 7.11
C LEU A 300 18.36 -20.65 8.39
N VAL A 301 18.83 -21.87 8.60
CA VAL A 301 19.74 -22.26 9.70
C VAL A 301 21.06 -21.50 9.61
N TYR A 302 21.68 -21.44 8.41
CA TYR A 302 22.87 -20.63 8.16
C TYR A 302 22.65 -19.15 8.49
N LEU A 303 21.52 -18.57 8.06
CA LEU A 303 21.16 -17.18 8.38
C LEU A 303 20.96 -16.96 9.90
N ALA A 304 20.39 -17.93 10.62
CA ALA A 304 20.22 -17.85 12.07
C ALA A 304 21.57 -17.93 12.81
N LEU A 305 22.48 -18.79 12.34
CA LEU A 305 23.83 -18.94 12.88
C LEU A 305 24.68 -17.67 12.68
N GLU A 306 24.74 -17.14 11.46
CA GLU A 306 25.42 -15.87 11.13
C GLU A 306 24.88 -14.68 11.93
N ALA A 307 23.57 -14.67 12.20
CA ALA A 307 22.92 -13.62 12.97
C ALA A 307 23.00 -13.84 14.50
N GLY A 308 23.62 -14.92 14.97
CA GLY A 308 23.81 -15.23 16.41
C GLY A 308 22.57 -15.76 17.15
N TYR A 309 21.54 -16.21 16.44
CA TYR A 309 20.28 -16.74 17.02
C TYR A 309 20.41 -18.23 17.35
N THR A 310 21.31 -18.59 18.27
CA THR A 310 21.59 -20.00 18.67
C THR A 310 20.31 -20.77 19.01
N GLU A 311 19.42 -20.21 19.84
CA GLU A 311 18.14 -20.86 20.18
C GLU A 311 17.25 -21.18 18.96
N LYS A 312 17.32 -20.38 17.88
CA LYS A 312 16.52 -20.64 16.66
C LYS A 312 17.25 -21.63 15.75
N VAL A 313 18.59 -21.67 15.77
CA VAL A 313 19.37 -22.75 15.16
C VAL A 313 18.98 -24.09 15.80
N ASP A 314 18.98 -24.18 17.13
CA ASP A 314 18.60 -25.39 17.88
C ASP A 314 17.16 -25.81 17.56
N GLU A 315 16.20 -24.87 17.61
CA GLU A 315 14.79 -25.12 17.29
C GLU A 315 14.58 -25.64 15.85
N LEU A 316 15.29 -25.08 14.87
CA LEU A 316 15.22 -25.54 13.47
C LEU A 316 15.89 -26.91 13.28
N CYS A 317 16.98 -27.18 14.01
CA CYS A 317 17.68 -28.46 13.94
C CYS A 317 16.84 -29.59 14.53
N GLU A 318 16.24 -29.39 15.71
CA GLU A 318 15.36 -30.38 16.34
C GLU A 318 14.10 -30.63 15.48
N ARG A 319 13.48 -29.56 14.94
CA ARG A 319 12.24 -29.67 14.17
C ARG A 319 12.40 -30.33 12.79
N TYR A 320 13.55 -30.16 12.14
CA TYR A 320 13.79 -30.62 10.76
C TYR A 320 14.97 -31.61 10.63
N SER A 321 15.53 -32.09 11.75
CA SER A 321 16.67 -33.03 11.81
C SER A 321 17.93 -32.51 11.07
N LEU A 322 18.21 -31.21 11.15
CA LEU A 322 19.33 -30.53 10.46
C LEU A 322 20.64 -30.49 11.25
N GLU A 323 20.73 -31.26 12.34
CA GLU A 323 21.90 -31.34 13.24
C GLU A 323 23.20 -31.65 12.48
N GLY A 324 23.16 -32.56 11.51
CA GLY A 324 24.31 -32.89 10.66
C GLY A 324 24.82 -31.72 9.80
N TYR A 325 23.93 -30.83 9.37
CA TYR A 325 24.29 -29.63 8.62
C TYR A 325 24.98 -28.60 9.52
N VAL A 326 24.44 -28.34 10.71
CA VAL A 326 25.07 -27.42 11.68
C VAL A 326 26.43 -27.93 12.14
N ASN A 327 26.57 -29.23 12.42
CA ASN A 327 27.87 -29.82 12.76
C ASN A 327 28.91 -29.66 11.64
N SER A 328 28.50 -29.56 10.37
CA SER A 328 29.40 -29.25 9.25
C SER A 328 29.81 -27.77 9.16
N LEU A 329 28.98 -26.86 9.66
CA LEU A 329 29.27 -25.41 9.70
C LEU A 329 30.09 -25.00 10.95
N VAL A 330 29.81 -25.61 12.10
CA VAL A 330 30.37 -25.23 13.41
C VAL A 330 31.86 -25.60 13.57
N SER A 331 32.45 -26.32 12.62
CA SER A 331 33.88 -26.63 12.63
C SER A 331 34.79 -25.39 12.53
N GLU A 332 34.28 -24.21 12.17
CA GLU A 332 35.00 -22.94 12.31
C GLU A 332 34.10 -21.81 12.89
N LYS A 333 34.55 -21.24 14.01
CA LYS A 333 34.06 -20.01 14.70
C LYS A 333 32.80 -20.14 15.56
N ILE A 334 33.01 -20.14 16.89
CA ILE A 334 32.11 -19.50 17.85
C ILE A 334 32.96 -18.56 18.73
N THR A 335 32.64 -17.27 18.71
CA THR A 335 33.11 -16.30 19.72
C THR A 335 32.16 -16.27 20.92
N PRO A 336 32.62 -15.93 22.14
CA PRO A 336 31.75 -15.92 23.33
C PRO A 336 30.54 -14.98 23.16
N GLY A 337 29.36 -15.44 23.56
CA GLY A 337 28.09 -14.73 23.36
C GLY A 337 27.89 -13.52 24.28
N GLU A 338 26.91 -12.68 23.94
CA GLU A 338 26.50 -11.56 24.80
C GLU A 338 25.80 -12.04 26.08
N ASP A 339 26.10 -11.39 27.21
CA ASP A 339 25.36 -11.59 28.47
C ASP A 339 23.92 -11.05 28.37
N PHE A 340 22.97 -11.96 28.16
CA PHE A 340 21.54 -11.68 28.26
C PHE A 340 21.05 -11.73 29.72
N LEU A 341 19.99 -10.96 29.97
CA LEU A 341 19.24 -10.97 31.23
C LEU A 341 18.35 -12.21 31.28
N ASP A 342 18.23 -12.79 32.47
CA ASP A 342 17.35 -13.93 32.75
C ASP A 342 16.51 -13.68 34.00
N LEU A 343 15.49 -14.51 34.22
CA LEU A 343 14.53 -14.37 35.31
C LEU A 343 15.17 -14.55 36.70
N LYS A 344 16.25 -15.32 36.81
CA LYS A 344 16.97 -15.54 38.08
C LYS A 344 17.77 -14.30 38.46
N LYS A 345 18.39 -13.62 37.50
CA LYS A 345 19.03 -12.30 37.69
C LYS A 345 18.04 -11.24 38.19
N LEU A 346 16.76 -11.34 37.83
CA LEU A 346 15.69 -10.49 38.36
C LEU A 346 15.07 -10.98 39.67
N SER A 347 15.41 -12.18 40.16
CA SER A 347 14.75 -12.80 41.33
C SER A 347 13.23 -12.96 41.18
N LEU A 348 12.74 -13.16 39.94
CA LEU A 348 11.32 -13.44 39.71
C LEU A 348 10.99 -14.85 40.22
N GLU A 349 9.99 -14.94 41.11
CA GLU A 349 9.64 -16.17 41.82
C GLU A 349 8.64 -17.02 41.04
N GLU A 350 7.73 -16.40 40.26
CA GLU A 350 6.61 -17.09 39.63
C GLU A 350 6.15 -16.42 38.32
N ILE A 351 5.82 -17.25 37.33
CA ILE A 351 5.10 -16.86 36.11
C ILE A 351 3.73 -17.54 36.12
N VAL A 352 2.66 -16.75 36.17
CA VAL A 352 1.27 -17.23 36.18
C VAL A 352 0.66 -17.01 34.80
N TRP A 353 0.26 -18.09 34.14
CA TRP A 353 -0.55 -18.05 32.91
C TRP A 353 -2.02 -17.89 33.29
N VAL A 354 -2.64 -16.78 32.88
CA VAL A 354 -4.00 -16.39 33.26
C VAL A 354 -4.93 -16.57 32.06
N ASP A 355 -5.68 -17.67 32.07
CA ASP A 355 -6.53 -18.11 30.96
C ASP A 355 -7.94 -18.54 31.39
N ASP A 356 -8.33 -18.28 32.63
CA ASP A 356 -9.67 -18.51 33.16
C ASP A 356 -10.06 -17.43 34.19
N ILE A 357 -11.32 -17.50 34.68
CA ILE A 357 -11.88 -16.50 35.60
C ILE A 357 -11.20 -16.54 36.98
N GLU A 358 -10.87 -17.72 37.49
CA GLU A 358 -10.34 -17.88 38.85
C GLU A 358 -8.95 -17.25 38.93
N LYS A 359 -8.07 -17.60 37.97
CA LYS A 359 -6.75 -16.98 37.82
C LYS A 359 -6.85 -15.48 37.50
N LEU A 360 -7.84 -15.05 36.72
CA LEU A 360 -8.05 -13.62 36.41
C LEU A 360 -8.39 -12.82 37.67
N LEU A 361 -9.25 -13.36 38.54
CA LEU A 361 -9.61 -12.72 39.81
C LEU A 361 -8.46 -12.76 40.81
N GLU A 362 -7.71 -13.87 40.90
CA GLU A 362 -6.52 -13.97 41.75
C GLU A 362 -5.43 -12.98 41.33
N ALA A 363 -5.08 -12.96 40.04
CA ALA A 363 -4.11 -12.04 39.48
C ALA A 363 -4.52 -10.58 39.72
N THR A 364 -5.79 -10.24 39.49
CA THR A 364 -6.32 -8.88 39.75
C THR A 364 -6.15 -8.49 41.22
N LYS A 365 -6.54 -9.38 42.15
CA LYS A 365 -6.42 -9.14 43.60
C LYS A 365 -4.96 -8.97 44.03
N TYR A 366 -4.03 -9.75 43.46
CA TYR A 366 -2.61 -9.60 43.74
C TYR A 366 -2.06 -8.27 43.20
N ILE A 367 -2.42 -7.91 41.96
CA ILE A 367 -1.97 -6.67 41.30
C ILE A 367 -2.52 -5.42 42.02
N GLU A 368 -3.75 -5.46 42.53
CA GLU A 368 -4.31 -4.38 43.37
C GLU A 368 -3.53 -4.15 44.68
N GLY A 369 -2.85 -5.18 45.20
CA GLY A 369 -1.94 -5.06 46.34
C GLY A 369 -0.57 -4.46 46.00
N CYS A 370 -0.23 -4.34 44.71
CA CYS A 370 1.06 -3.84 44.25
C CYS A 370 1.05 -2.31 44.09
N LYS A 371 2.11 -1.64 44.56
CA LYS A 371 2.28 -0.18 44.38
C LYS A 371 2.80 0.20 42.99
N ILE A 372 3.54 -0.71 42.36
CA ILE A 372 4.24 -0.53 41.09
C ILE A 372 4.11 -1.85 40.34
N VAL A 373 3.79 -1.79 39.05
CA VAL A 373 3.85 -2.93 38.14
C VAL A 373 4.44 -2.51 36.79
N GLY A 374 5.18 -3.41 36.15
CA GLY A 374 5.53 -3.30 34.73
C GLY A 374 4.43 -3.88 33.86
N VAL A 375 4.17 -3.24 32.71
CA VAL A 375 3.17 -3.66 31.74
C VAL A 375 3.79 -3.65 30.35
N ASP A 376 3.59 -4.74 29.61
CA ASP A 376 3.99 -4.91 28.22
C ASP A 376 2.89 -5.67 27.44
N CYS A 377 2.99 -5.79 26.11
CA CYS A 377 2.00 -6.46 25.26
C CYS A 377 2.64 -7.13 24.07
N GLU A 378 2.12 -8.28 23.66
CA GLU A 378 2.63 -9.02 22.51
C GLU A 378 1.54 -9.45 21.52
N TRP A 379 1.87 -9.42 20.23
CA TRP A 379 0.98 -9.80 19.13
C TRP A 379 1.74 -10.42 17.97
N LYS A 380 1.11 -11.36 17.29
CA LYS A 380 1.65 -11.96 16.07
C LYS A 380 2.01 -10.88 15.05
N PRO A 381 3.26 -10.79 14.57
CA PRO A 381 3.63 -9.75 13.63
C PRO A 381 2.90 -9.89 12.29
N ASN A 382 2.40 -8.78 11.75
CA ASN A 382 1.84 -8.74 10.40
C ASN A 382 2.80 -8.04 9.43
N TYR A 383 3.20 -8.76 8.37
CA TYR A 383 4.08 -8.25 7.31
C TYR A 383 3.43 -8.25 5.92
N GLU A 384 2.15 -8.63 5.82
CA GLU A 384 1.40 -8.55 4.57
C GLU A 384 0.94 -7.11 4.32
N LYS A 385 1.14 -6.61 3.10
CA LYS A 385 0.88 -5.20 2.80
C LYS A 385 -0.60 -5.00 2.47
N GLY A 386 -1.35 -4.45 3.41
CA GLY A 386 -2.78 -4.12 3.26
C GLY A 386 -3.74 -5.05 4.03
N SER A 387 -3.23 -6.05 4.74
CA SER A 387 -4.00 -6.84 5.71
C SER A 387 -4.29 -6.04 6.98
N LYS A 388 -5.33 -6.46 7.72
CA LYS A 388 -5.68 -5.86 9.02
C LYS A 388 -4.55 -6.06 10.05
N PRO A 389 -4.28 -5.09 10.96
CA PRO A 389 -3.37 -5.31 12.08
C PRO A 389 -3.79 -6.52 12.92
N SER A 390 -2.81 -7.29 13.41
CA SER A 390 -3.06 -8.40 14.33
C SER A 390 -3.61 -7.89 15.67
N LYS A 391 -4.45 -8.68 16.33
CA LYS A 391 -4.90 -8.36 17.68
C LYS A 391 -3.80 -8.59 18.72
N VAL A 392 -3.81 -7.80 19.79
CA VAL A 392 -2.96 -8.06 20.98
C VAL A 392 -3.30 -9.44 21.54
N SER A 393 -2.33 -10.36 21.47
CA SER A 393 -2.54 -11.77 21.78
C SER A 393 -2.41 -12.06 23.27
N ILE A 394 -1.52 -11.34 23.96
CA ILE A 394 -1.32 -11.35 25.41
C ILE A 394 -0.98 -9.95 25.93
N ILE A 395 -1.31 -9.70 27.20
CA ILE A 395 -0.77 -8.60 28.00
C ILE A 395 -0.06 -9.20 29.21
N GLN A 396 1.08 -8.61 29.56
CA GLN A 396 1.91 -9.02 30.68
C GLN A 396 1.86 -7.96 31.76
N ILE A 397 1.65 -8.36 33.02
CA ILE A 397 1.75 -7.47 34.17
C ILE A 397 2.66 -8.11 35.21
N ALA A 398 3.76 -7.45 35.54
CA ALA A 398 4.76 -7.94 36.48
C ALA A 398 4.89 -7.05 37.72
N SER A 399 4.91 -7.67 38.89
CA SER A 399 5.47 -7.09 40.11
C SER A 399 6.97 -7.38 40.20
N GLU A 400 7.62 -7.00 41.30
CA GLU A 400 9.01 -7.38 41.60
C GLU A 400 9.23 -8.89 41.75
N LYS A 401 8.17 -9.67 42.03
CA LYS A 401 8.27 -11.11 42.36
C LYS A 401 7.45 -12.03 41.45
N ARG A 402 6.37 -11.55 40.83
CA ARG A 402 5.47 -12.37 40.01
C ARG A 402 5.12 -11.69 38.70
N ALA A 403 5.13 -12.45 37.61
CA ALA A 403 4.60 -12.00 36.32
C ALA A 403 3.32 -12.75 35.96
N PHE A 404 2.28 -12.01 35.59
CA PHE A 404 1.01 -12.54 35.11
C PHE A 404 0.93 -12.32 33.61
N ILE A 405 0.68 -13.38 32.85
CA ILE A 405 0.52 -13.33 31.40
C ILE A 405 -0.92 -13.69 31.09
N PHE A 406 -1.70 -12.71 30.63
CA PHE A 406 -3.13 -12.86 30.39
C PHE A 406 -3.39 -13.26 28.94
N ASP A 407 -4.11 -14.37 28.74
CA ASP A 407 -4.55 -14.83 27.43
C ASP A 407 -5.74 -13.99 26.94
N LEU A 408 -5.45 -12.84 26.33
CA LEU A 408 -6.50 -11.92 25.87
C LEU A 408 -7.40 -12.54 24.80
N ILE A 409 -6.90 -13.48 23.99
CA ILE A 409 -7.71 -14.18 22.97
C ILE A 409 -8.81 -14.96 23.69
N LYS A 410 -8.43 -15.90 24.56
CA LYS A 410 -9.38 -16.79 25.26
C LYS A 410 -10.27 -16.01 26.24
N LEU A 411 -9.70 -15.11 27.04
CA LEU A 411 -10.46 -14.36 28.05
C LEU A 411 -11.49 -13.40 27.43
N TYR A 412 -11.20 -12.79 26.27
CA TYR A 412 -12.16 -11.95 25.56
C TYR A 412 -13.28 -12.77 24.91
N GLU A 413 -12.97 -13.93 24.32
CA GLU A 413 -13.96 -14.81 23.72
C GLU A 413 -14.91 -15.41 24.77
N GLU A 414 -14.38 -15.86 25.91
CA GLU A 414 -15.19 -16.54 26.92
C GLU A 414 -15.90 -15.58 27.90
N LYS A 415 -15.24 -14.49 28.34
CA LYS A 415 -15.63 -13.68 29.53
C LYS A 415 -15.33 -12.17 29.39
N PRO A 416 -15.75 -11.48 28.31
CA PRO A 416 -15.33 -10.10 28.01
C PRO A 416 -15.72 -9.09 29.11
N LEU A 417 -16.88 -9.25 29.76
CA LEU A 417 -17.32 -8.35 30.84
C LEU A 417 -16.47 -8.48 32.12
N MET A 418 -15.97 -9.68 32.43
CA MET A 418 -15.08 -9.90 33.58
C MET A 418 -13.68 -9.41 33.27
N LEU A 419 -13.21 -9.62 32.03
CA LEU A 419 -11.97 -9.06 31.53
C LEU A 419 -11.97 -7.52 31.65
N ASP A 420 -13.01 -6.84 31.15
CA ASP A 420 -13.16 -5.38 31.26
C ASP A 420 -13.17 -4.91 32.71
N SER A 421 -13.96 -5.55 33.57
CA SER A 421 -14.03 -5.19 35.00
C SER A 421 -12.68 -5.31 35.71
N CYS A 422 -11.94 -6.38 35.45
CA CYS A 422 -10.63 -6.64 36.05
C CYS A 422 -9.56 -5.67 35.55
N PHE A 423 -9.46 -5.48 34.22
CA PHE A 423 -8.48 -4.52 33.68
C PHE A 423 -8.82 -3.08 34.04
N ARG A 424 -10.10 -2.71 34.19
CA ARG A 424 -10.49 -1.38 34.68
C ARG A 424 -10.02 -1.14 36.11
N ARG A 425 -10.15 -2.14 37.00
CA ARG A 425 -9.63 -2.08 38.39
C ARG A 425 -8.11 -1.84 38.43
N ILE A 426 -7.36 -2.47 37.54
CA ILE A 426 -5.88 -2.32 37.48
C ILE A 426 -5.48 -0.99 36.82
N LEU A 427 -5.96 -0.74 35.60
CA LEU A 427 -5.51 0.37 34.77
C LEU A 427 -6.00 1.72 35.29
N CYS A 428 -7.23 1.82 35.77
CA CYS A 428 -7.78 3.06 36.35
C CYS A 428 -7.42 3.27 37.83
N SER A 429 -6.71 2.34 38.49
CA SER A 429 -6.29 2.55 39.88
C SER A 429 -5.23 3.66 39.99
N SER A 430 -5.55 4.71 40.73
CA SER A 430 -4.63 5.78 41.15
C SER A 430 -3.58 5.32 42.18
N HIS A 431 -3.71 4.10 42.71
CA HIS A 431 -2.82 3.55 43.74
C HIS A 431 -1.68 2.71 43.16
N ILE A 432 -1.82 2.27 41.90
CA ILE A 432 -0.86 1.43 41.18
C ILE A 432 -0.15 2.29 40.12
N LEU A 433 1.17 2.45 40.24
CA LEU A 433 2.00 3.02 39.18
C LEU A 433 2.24 1.96 38.09
N LYS A 434 1.70 2.17 36.88
CA LYS A 434 1.95 1.31 35.72
C LYS A 434 3.16 1.82 34.98
N LEU A 435 4.22 1.03 34.96
CA LEU A 435 5.43 1.26 34.18
C LEU A 435 5.28 0.58 32.82
N GLY A 436 5.83 1.18 31.77
CA GLY A 436 5.85 0.60 30.43
C GLY A 436 6.94 1.22 29.57
N TYR A 437 7.17 0.69 28.38
CA TYR A 437 8.11 1.25 27.41
C TYR A 437 7.39 1.51 26.10
N ASN A 438 7.08 2.78 25.79
CA ASN A 438 6.18 3.16 24.69
C ASN A 438 4.73 2.63 24.84
N LEU A 439 4.30 2.31 26.07
CA LEU A 439 3.00 1.70 26.45
C LEU A 439 1.75 2.43 25.93
N GLN A 440 1.86 3.70 25.53
CA GLN A 440 0.77 4.42 24.89
C GLN A 440 0.41 3.85 23.50
N CYS A 441 1.38 3.28 22.77
CA CYS A 441 1.12 2.55 21.53
C CYS A 441 0.41 1.22 21.80
N ASP A 442 0.80 0.50 22.85
CA ASP A 442 0.22 -0.80 23.16
C ASP A 442 -1.22 -0.67 23.66
N LEU A 443 -1.51 0.35 24.48
CA LEU A 443 -2.88 0.74 24.85
C LEU A 443 -3.72 1.13 23.63
N HIS A 444 -3.13 1.79 22.63
CA HIS A 444 -3.82 2.05 21.37
C HIS A 444 -4.14 0.73 20.63
N GLN A 445 -3.17 -0.18 20.51
CA GLN A 445 -3.35 -1.48 19.86
C GLN A 445 -4.37 -2.37 20.60
N LEU A 446 -4.37 -2.36 21.93
CA LEU A 446 -5.38 -3.00 22.79
C LEU A 446 -6.78 -2.44 22.49
N SER A 447 -6.93 -1.11 22.50
CA SER A 447 -8.20 -0.44 22.20
C SER A 447 -8.73 -0.71 20.78
N HIS A 448 -7.84 -0.98 19.83
CA HIS A 448 -8.20 -1.38 18.47
C HIS A 448 -8.55 -2.87 18.36
N SER A 449 -7.87 -3.73 19.13
CA SER A 449 -8.07 -5.18 19.14
C SER A 449 -9.38 -5.60 19.80
N TYR A 450 -9.77 -4.87 20.84
CA TYR A 450 -10.87 -5.17 21.76
C TYR A 450 -11.77 -3.94 21.92
N GLY A 451 -12.25 -3.40 20.80
CA GLY A 451 -12.93 -2.10 20.73
C GLY A 451 -14.17 -1.96 21.62
N ASP A 452 -14.82 -3.06 22.01
CA ASP A 452 -16.00 -3.07 22.88
C ASP A 452 -15.66 -3.01 24.38
N LEU A 453 -14.38 -3.13 24.75
CA LEU A 453 -13.92 -2.99 26.13
C LEU A 453 -13.50 -1.54 26.40
N GLU A 454 -14.06 -0.95 27.46
CA GLU A 454 -13.73 0.40 27.90
C GLU A 454 -12.44 0.43 28.76
N CYS A 455 -12.05 -0.70 29.35
CA CYS A 455 -10.88 -0.82 30.22
C CYS A 455 -9.56 -0.36 29.58
N PHE A 456 -9.42 -0.46 28.26
CA PHE A 456 -8.21 -0.03 27.53
C PHE A 456 -8.26 1.42 27.04
N ARG A 457 -9.39 2.13 27.23
CA ARG A 457 -9.59 3.53 26.84
C ARG A 457 -9.30 4.52 27.97
N SER A 458 -9.30 4.04 29.21
CA SER A 458 -9.07 4.81 30.43
C SER A 458 -7.97 4.20 31.30
N TYR A 459 -7.10 5.03 31.84
CA TYR A 459 -6.00 4.61 32.71
C TYR A 459 -5.54 5.78 33.60
N GLU A 460 -5.01 5.47 34.77
CA GLU A 460 -4.34 6.44 35.65
C GLU A 460 -2.91 6.02 35.93
N MET A 461 -2.09 6.94 36.42
CA MET A 461 -0.77 6.60 36.99
C MET A 461 0.12 5.79 36.03
N LEU A 462 0.14 6.16 34.75
CA LEU A 462 0.99 5.53 33.74
C LEU A 462 2.30 6.32 33.60
N LEU A 463 3.44 5.64 33.74
CA LEU A 463 4.76 6.20 33.51
C LEU A 463 5.47 5.42 32.41
N ASP A 464 5.69 6.09 31.28
CA ASP A 464 6.50 5.56 30.19
C ASP A 464 7.99 5.74 30.52
N ILE A 465 8.66 4.63 30.82
CA ILE A 465 10.07 4.55 31.19
C ILE A 465 10.95 5.16 30.09
N GLN A 466 10.55 5.09 28.81
CA GLN A 466 11.32 5.69 27.72
C GLN A 466 11.53 7.20 27.93
N LYS A 467 10.56 7.90 28.53
CA LYS A 467 10.63 9.36 28.75
C LYS A 467 11.66 9.76 29.80
N LEU A 468 12.10 8.82 30.65
CA LEU A 468 13.13 9.07 31.68
C LEU A 468 14.56 9.06 31.11
N PHE A 469 14.76 8.63 29.87
CA PHE A 469 16.07 8.49 29.25
C PHE A 469 16.14 9.20 27.90
N LYS A 470 17.21 9.98 27.68
CA LYS A 470 17.56 10.45 26.33
C LYS A 470 17.71 9.23 25.41
N GLN A 471 17.21 9.35 24.17
CA GLN A 471 17.04 8.26 23.19
C GLN A 471 18.15 7.20 23.30
N THR A 472 17.80 6.04 23.85
CA THR A 472 18.76 4.95 24.08
C THR A 472 18.72 3.99 22.89
N PRO A 473 19.82 3.80 22.15
CA PRO A 473 19.86 2.88 21.02
C PRO A 473 19.46 1.46 21.45
N GLY A 474 18.70 0.76 20.59
CA GLY A 474 18.34 -0.64 20.82
C GLY A 474 17.06 -0.91 21.61
N GLY A 475 16.32 0.12 22.03
CA GLY A 475 15.02 -0.01 22.70
C GLY A 475 15.12 -0.42 24.18
N LEU A 476 14.09 -1.09 24.71
CA LEU A 476 14.08 -1.59 26.09
C LEU A 476 15.27 -2.50 26.40
N ALA A 477 15.68 -3.37 25.46
CA ALA A 477 16.87 -4.21 25.58
C ALA A 477 18.18 -3.41 25.74
N GLY A 478 18.32 -2.30 25.00
CA GLY A 478 19.48 -1.41 25.11
C GLY A 478 19.45 -0.62 26.42
N LEU A 479 18.26 -0.26 26.90
CA LEU A 479 18.08 0.36 28.21
C LEU A 479 18.40 -0.61 29.36
N SER A 480 17.98 -1.87 29.27
CA SER A 480 18.36 -2.92 30.21
C SER A 480 19.88 -3.09 30.25
N LYS A 481 20.56 -3.20 29.09
CA LYS A 481 22.03 -3.31 29.03
C LYS A 481 22.72 -2.11 29.70
N LYS A 482 22.16 -0.90 29.54
CA LYS A 482 22.68 0.34 30.11
C LYS A 482 22.46 0.48 31.63
N VAL A 483 21.35 -0.02 32.17
CA VAL A 483 20.94 0.19 33.57
C VAL A 483 21.26 -1.03 34.45
N LEU A 484 21.07 -2.24 33.93
CA LEU A 484 21.21 -3.51 34.65
C LEU A 484 22.44 -4.33 34.19
N GLY A 485 23.20 -3.83 33.21
CA GLY A 485 24.42 -4.48 32.69
C GLY A 485 24.18 -5.61 31.66
N ALA A 486 22.95 -6.14 31.58
CA ALA A 486 22.59 -7.23 30.67
C ALA A 486 21.45 -6.84 29.72
N ALA A 487 21.54 -7.27 28.46
CA ALA A 487 20.52 -6.99 27.44
C ALA A 487 19.32 -7.94 27.54
N LEU A 488 18.16 -7.53 27.04
CA LEU A 488 17.06 -8.46 26.80
C LEU A 488 17.33 -9.22 25.50
N ASN A 489 17.16 -10.54 25.53
CA ASN A 489 17.18 -11.38 24.33
C ASN A 489 16.02 -10.95 23.40
N LYS A 490 16.23 -10.96 22.08
CA LYS A 490 15.24 -10.53 21.07
C LYS A 490 14.68 -11.69 20.23
N THR A 491 15.05 -12.94 20.51
CA THR A 491 14.68 -14.12 19.73
C THR A 491 13.17 -14.29 19.55
N ARG A 492 12.35 -13.94 20.56
CA ARG A 492 10.90 -14.23 20.57
C ARG A 492 9.98 -13.04 20.27
N ARG A 493 10.51 -11.81 20.18
CA ARG A 493 9.73 -10.58 19.90
C ARG A 493 8.85 -10.65 18.65
N ASN A 494 9.28 -11.40 17.63
CA ASN A 494 8.52 -11.56 16.38
C ASN A 494 7.87 -12.96 16.26
N SER A 495 7.65 -13.66 17.37
CA SER A 495 7.09 -15.02 17.35
C SER A 495 5.59 -15.06 17.05
N ASN A 496 5.06 -16.23 16.72
CA ASN A 496 3.61 -16.44 16.61
C ASN A 496 2.91 -16.40 17.98
N TRP A 497 2.63 -15.21 18.51
CA TRP A 497 1.95 -15.01 19.79
C TRP A 497 0.47 -15.43 19.82
N GLU A 498 -0.15 -15.74 18.68
CA GLU A 498 -1.48 -16.38 18.60
C GLU A 498 -1.43 -17.89 18.88
N GLN A 499 -0.25 -18.52 18.90
CA GLN A 499 -0.12 -19.96 19.14
C GLN A 499 -0.63 -20.34 20.55
N ARG A 500 -1.37 -21.44 20.64
CA ARG A 500 -1.76 -22.05 21.92
C ARG A 500 -1.45 -23.56 21.90
N PRO A 501 -0.78 -24.10 22.95
CA PRO A 501 -0.16 -23.37 24.06
C PRO A 501 1.05 -22.53 23.60
N LEU A 502 1.34 -21.44 24.30
CA LEU A 502 2.63 -20.75 24.19
C LEU A 502 3.74 -21.64 24.75
N SER A 503 4.90 -21.62 24.09
CA SER A 503 6.12 -22.30 24.55
C SER A 503 6.62 -21.73 25.90
N LEU A 504 7.49 -22.48 26.58
CA LEU A 504 8.12 -22.00 27.81
C LEU A 504 8.93 -20.71 27.53
N GLN A 505 9.72 -20.71 26.47
CA GLN A 505 10.57 -19.58 26.08
C GLN A 505 9.74 -18.32 25.74
N GLN A 506 8.57 -18.48 25.13
CA GLN A 506 7.63 -17.36 24.92
C GLN A 506 7.11 -16.80 26.25
N LYS A 507 6.78 -17.64 27.23
CA LYS A 507 6.33 -17.19 28.57
C LYS A 507 7.46 -16.52 29.34
N GLU A 508 8.67 -17.05 29.28
CA GLU A 508 9.85 -16.48 29.93
C GLU A 508 10.22 -15.11 29.33
N TYR A 509 10.26 -15.00 28.00
CA TYR A 509 10.44 -13.73 27.29
C TYR A 509 9.38 -12.71 27.72
N ALA A 510 8.10 -13.09 27.65
CA ALA A 510 6.97 -12.22 27.96
C ALA A 510 7.00 -11.73 29.42
N ALA A 511 7.33 -12.61 30.37
CA ALA A 511 7.50 -12.24 31.77
C ALA A 511 8.69 -11.27 31.98
N LEU A 512 9.79 -11.48 31.26
CA LEU A 512 11.01 -10.67 31.37
C LEU A 512 10.79 -9.23 30.89
N ASP A 513 10.13 -9.03 29.74
CA ASP A 513 9.89 -7.69 29.16
C ASP A 513 8.97 -6.82 30.04
N ALA A 514 8.04 -7.42 30.80
CA ALA A 514 7.28 -6.70 31.83
C ALA A 514 8.07 -6.51 33.14
N ALA A 515 8.75 -7.55 33.65
CA ALA A 515 9.45 -7.49 34.93
C ALA A 515 10.61 -6.50 34.92
N VAL A 516 11.40 -6.46 33.85
CA VAL A 516 12.58 -5.60 33.71
C VAL A 516 12.26 -4.11 33.90
N LEU A 517 11.05 -3.67 33.57
CA LEU A 517 10.58 -2.29 33.80
C LEU A 517 10.59 -1.91 35.28
N VAL A 518 10.15 -2.84 36.15
CA VAL A 518 10.15 -2.67 37.61
C VAL A 518 11.59 -2.54 38.10
N HIS A 519 12.48 -3.44 37.71
CA HIS A 519 13.89 -3.41 38.14
C HIS A 519 14.64 -2.18 37.62
N ILE A 520 14.41 -1.75 36.37
CA ILE A 520 14.94 -0.49 35.83
C ILE A 520 14.46 0.68 36.71
N PHE A 521 13.16 0.78 36.99
CA PHE A 521 12.63 1.89 37.79
C PHE A 521 13.19 1.90 39.22
N HIS A 522 13.28 0.74 39.88
CA HIS A 522 13.86 0.61 41.22
C HIS A 522 15.36 0.97 41.24
N HIS A 523 16.15 0.45 40.30
CA HIS A 523 17.57 0.78 40.18
C HIS A 523 17.78 2.28 40.02
N VAL A 524 17.05 2.90 39.10
CA VAL A 524 17.24 4.31 38.75
C VAL A 524 16.77 5.18 39.92
N ARG A 525 15.60 4.90 40.52
CA ARG A 525 15.06 5.60 41.70
C ARG A 525 16.03 5.58 42.90
N GLY A 526 16.86 4.56 43.04
CA GLY A 526 17.88 4.46 44.08
C GLY A 526 19.11 5.37 43.89
N GLN A 527 19.31 5.95 42.70
CA GLN A 527 20.51 6.71 42.38
C GLN A 527 20.38 8.21 42.71
N PRO A 528 21.41 8.84 43.33
CA PRO A 528 21.37 10.28 43.69
C PRO A 528 21.38 11.22 42.48
N HIS A 529 21.77 10.74 41.30
CA HIS A 529 21.82 11.50 40.04
C HIS A 529 20.60 11.26 39.13
N PHE A 530 19.48 10.77 39.68
CA PHE A 530 18.22 10.60 38.94
C PHE A 530 17.88 11.86 38.13
N GLY A 531 17.84 11.72 36.80
CA GLY A 531 17.46 12.80 35.90
C GLY A 531 18.51 13.87 35.64
N SER A 532 19.78 13.70 36.06
CA SER A 532 20.84 14.68 35.85
C SER A 532 21.30 14.79 34.38
N ALA A 533 20.55 15.55 33.59
CA ALA A 533 21.18 16.40 32.57
C ALA A 533 21.67 17.67 33.29
N GLU A 534 22.99 17.83 33.40
CA GLU A 534 23.69 19.09 33.70
C GLU A 534 22.98 20.01 34.73
N GLY A 535 22.73 19.48 35.94
CA GLY A 535 22.32 20.29 37.09
C GLY A 535 20.81 20.50 37.29
N CYS A 536 19.93 19.88 36.50
CA CYS A 536 18.47 19.96 36.74
C CYS A 536 17.87 18.60 37.17
N LYS A 537 17.15 18.56 38.31
CA LYS A 537 16.42 17.37 38.77
C LYS A 537 15.18 17.14 37.89
N VAL A 538 15.25 16.19 36.94
CA VAL A 538 14.06 15.73 36.22
C VAL A 538 13.17 14.92 37.18
N GLU A 539 12.09 15.52 37.65
CA GLU A 539 11.11 14.84 38.50
C GLU A 539 10.25 13.89 37.64
N TRP A 540 10.51 12.58 37.72
CA TRP A 540 9.75 11.56 36.98
C TRP A 540 8.23 11.64 37.15
N LYS A 541 7.74 12.21 38.25
CA LYS A 541 6.31 12.42 38.49
C LYS A 541 5.65 13.33 37.44
N SER A 542 6.39 14.27 36.85
CA SER A 542 5.86 15.14 35.78
C SER A 542 5.62 14.40 34.46
N HIS A 543 6.12 13.16 34.35
CA HIS A 543 5.95 12.29 33.18
C HIS A 543 4.84 11.24 33.38
N ILE A 544 4.18 11.24 34.55
CA ILE A 544 3.01 10.40 34.82
C ILE A 544 1.82 10.96 34.05
N VAL A 545 1.07 10.08 33.39
CA VAL A 545 -0.11 10.43 32.59
C VAL A 545 -1.33 9.65 33.07
N SER A 546 -2.47 10.32 33.13
CA SER A 546 -3.80 9.73 33.29
C SER A 546 -4.70 10.16 32.12
N ARG A 547 -5.64 9.31 31.72
CA ARG A 547 -6.64 9.54 30.66
C ARG A 547 -7.96 8.89 31.06
N MET A 548 -9.06 9.61 30.93
CA MET A 548 -10.42 9.07 31.12
C MET A 548 -11.25 9.27 29.85
N SER A 549 -12.07 8.28 29.47
CA SER A 549 -13.02 8.39 28.36
C SER A 549 -14.28 9.15 28.78
N ASN A 550 -14.63 10.21 28.04
CA ASN A 550 -15.89 10.94 28.24
C ASN A 550 -17.04 10.19 27.54
N THR A 551 -17.88 9.51 28.32
CA THR A 551 -19.08 8.77 27.87
C THR A 551 -20.27 9.67 27.48
N LYS A 552 -20.03 10.78 26.75
CA LYS A 552 -21.06 11.78 26.40
C LYS A 552 -21.46 11.87 24.92
N ASN A 553 -20.77 11.22 23.99
CA ASN A 553 -21.08 11.30 22.55
C ASN A 553 -21.62 9.96 22.02
N ALA A 554 -22.77 9.52 22.54
CA ALA A 554 -23.50 8.34 22.07
C ALA A 554 -24.94 8.68 21.65
N GLU A 555 -25.18 9.90 21.14
CA GLU A 555 -26.39 10.20 20.37
C GLU A 555 -26.18 9.68 18.93
N TRP A 556 -26.73 8.51 18.66
CA TRP A 556 -26.82 7.97 17.31
C TRP A 556 -27.86 8.78 16.52
N HIS A 557 -27.39 9.68 15.65
CA HIS A 557 -28.24 10.22 14.60
C HIS A 557 -28.61 9.12 13.61
N VAL A 558 -29.80 8.54 13.80
CA VAL A 558 -30.52 7.83 12.75
C VAL A 558 -31.20 8.87 11.86
N ASN A 559 -30.79 8.91 10.59
CA ASN A 559 -31.54 9.41 9.43
C ASN A 559 -30.88 8.86 8.17
#